data_AF-A0A2V0Q510-F1
#
_entry.id   AF-A0A2V0Q510-F1
#
_cell.length_a   1.000
_cell.length_b   1.000
_cell.length_c   1.000
_cell.angle_alpha   90.00
_cell.angle_beta   90.00
_cell.angle_gamma   90.00
#
_symmetry.space_group_name_H-M   'P 1'
#
loop_
_entity.id
_entity.type
_entity.pdbx_description
1 polymer ?
#
loop_
_entity_poly.entity_id
_entity_poly.type
_entity_poly.pdbx_seq_one_letter_code
_entity_poly.pdbx_strand_id
1 'polypeptide(L)'
;MITMEDRKVYVGYIMDVGAPTEVTGVNQEILLIPTVSGYRDKDTLKVVYTTDYPSDTPLRPIGFRQENIVSISVFSEEVREAFKRVDSERAGEEAAKEKAAKDQLVKAITELVAVVQAAQR
;
A
#
# COMPACT_ATOMS: atom_id res chain seq x y z
N MET A 1 -2.77 -4.79 -12.70
CA MET A 1 -3.00 -4.92 -11.24
C MET A 1 -4.35 -5.58 -11.03
N ILE A 2 -4.38 -6.63 -10.23
CA ILE A 2 -5.58 -7.38 -9.85
C ILE A 2 -5.84 -7.11 -8.37
N THR A 3 -7.07 -6.72 -8.02
CA THR A 3 -7.56 -6.67 -6.63
C THR A 3 -8.46 -7.86 -6.39
N MET A 4 -8.16 -8.64 -5.36
CA MET A 4 -8.93 -9.80 -4.93
C MET A 4 -9.92 -9.44 -3.80
N GLU A 5 -10.93 -10.28 -3.60
CA GLU A 5 -11.96 -10.10 -2.55
C GLU A 5 -11.39 -10.09 -1.12
N ASP A 6 -10.31 -10.83 -0.88
CA ASP A 6 -9.61 -10.93 0.40
C ASP A 6 -8.68 -9.73 0.68
N ARG A 7 -8.77 -8.69 -0.16
CA ARG A 7 -7.94 -7.48 -0.20
C ARG A 7 -6.51 -7.71 -0.69
N LYS A 8 -6.13 -8.91 -1.14
CA LYS A 8 -4.83 -9.10 -1.79
C LYS A 8 -4.77 -8.32 -3.10
N VAL A 9 -3.59 -7.79 -3.40
CA VAL A 9 -3.30 -7.08 -4.64
C VAL A 9 -2.11 -7.73 -5.31
N TYR A 10 -2.23 -8.01 -6.61
CA TYR A 10 -1.16 -8.53 -7.43
C TYR A 10 -0.92 -7.61 -8.63
N VAL A 11 0.34 -7.33 -8.92
CA VAL A 11 0.80 -6.63 -10.12
C VAL A 11 1.65 -7.62 -10.89
N GLY A 12 1.48 -7.67 -12.20
CA GLY A 12 2.18 -8.62 -13.03
C GLY A 12 1.61 -8.70 -14.43
N TYR A 13 2.05 -9.72 -15.16
CA TYR A 13 1.67 -9.98 -16.53
C TYR A 13 0.64 -11.11 -16.57
N ILE A 14 -0.47 -10.87 -17.28
CA ILE A 14 -1.48 -11.90 -17.53
C ILE A 14 -0.93 -12.83 -18.63
N MET A 15 -0.88 -14.11 -18.33
CA MET A 15 -0.40 -15.16 -19.24
C MET A 15 -1.55 -15.87 -19.94
N ASP A 16 -2.66 -16.07 -19.24
CA ASP A 16 -3.85 -16.73 -19.75
C ASP A 16 -5.09 -16.20 -19.05
N VAL A 17 -6.19 -16.11 -19.78
CA VAL A 17 -7.52 -15.75 -19.30
C VAL A 17 -8.42 -16.91 -19.70
N GLY A 18 -8.66 -17.83 -18.76
CA GLY A 18 -9.27 -19.13 -19.05
C GLY A 18 -10.46 -19.05 -20.02
N ALA A 19 -10.49 -19.96 -21.00
CA ALA A 19 -11.54 -19.98 -22.01
C ALA A 19 -12.81 -20.66 -21.49
N PRO A 20 -14.01 -20.15 -21.80
CA PRO A 20 -15.25 -20.86 -21.53
C PRO A 20 -15.30 -22.16 -22.36
N THR A 21 -15.58 -23.30 -21.72
CA THR A 21 -15.86 -24.56 -22.44
C THR A 21 -17.14 -25.19 -21.92
N GLU A 22 -17.87 -25.87 -22.82
CA GLU A 22 -19.18 -26.49 -22.52
C GLU A 22 -19.07 -27.77 -21.67
N VAL A 23 -17.87 -28.33 -21.51
CA VAL A 23 -17.68 -29.71 -21.00
C VAL A 23 -17.18 -29.75 -19.55
N THR A 24 -16.38 -28.78 -19.10
CA THR A 24 -15.74 -28.83 -17.77
C THR A 24 -16.43 -27.97 -16.70
N GLY A 25 -17.53 -27.30 -17.05
CA GLY A 25 -17.89 -26.07 -16.36
C GLY A 25 -16.87 -24.97 -16.65
N VAL A 26 -17.18 -23.72 -16.28
CA VAL A 26 -16.36 -22.56 -16.66
C VAL A 26 -15.03 -22.65 -15.91
N ASN A 27 -13.94 -23.00 -16.60
CA ASN A 27 -12.61 -22.94 -16.02
C ASN A 27 -12.18 -21.47 -15.98
N GLN A 28 -12.63 -20.77 -14.94
CA GLN A 28 -12.54 -19.31 -14.79
C GLN A 28 -11.26 -18.88 -14.07
N GLU A 29 -10.11 -19.48 -14.38
CA GLU A 29 -8.86 -19.00 -13.79
C GLU A 29 -8.15 -18.02 -14.73
N ILE A 30 -7.56 -16.97 -14.15
CA ILE A 30 -6.59 -16.11 -14.82
C ILE A 30 -5.21 -16.52 -14.31
N LEU A 31 -4.28 -16.78 -15.22
CA LEU A 31 -2.89 -17.05 -14.88
C LEU A 31 -2.09 -15.75 -14.93
N LEU A 32 -1.39 -15.42 -13.85
CA LEU A 32 -0.57 -14.22 -13.76
C LEU A 32 0.84 -14.56 -13.25
N ILE A 33 1.86 -13.98 -13.90
CA ILE A 33 3.22 -13.94 -13.38
C ILE A 33 3.38 -12.64 -12.58
N PRO A 34 3.51 -12.71 -11.25
CA PRO A 34 3.59 -11.51 -10.43
C PRO A 34 4.97 -10.85 -10.53
N THR A 35 4.97 -9.53 -10.55
CA THR A 35 6.15 -8.69 -10.34
C THR A 35 6.15 -8.09 -8.93
N VAL A 36 4.97 -7.76 -8.41
CA VAL A 36 4.78 -7.22 -7.06
C VAL A 36 3.47 -7.74 -6.48
N SER A 37 3.43 -8.01 -5.17
CA SER A 37 2.18 -8.24 -4.46
C SER A 37 2.08 -7.44 -3.17
N GLY A 38 0.86 -7.35 -2.66
CA GLY A 38 0.52 -6.59 -1.48
C GLY A 38 -0.91 -6.82 -1.04
N TYR A 39 -1.45 -5.84 -0.33
CA TYR A 39 -2.85 -5.82 0.08
C TYR A 39 -3.39 -4.40 0.14
N ARG A 40 -4.71 -4.26 0.10
CA ARG A 40 -5.39 -3.00 0.36
C ARG A 40 -5.70 -2.88 1.85
N ASP A 41 -5.18 -1.83 2.48
CA ASP A 41 -5.45 -1.55 3.88
C ASP A 41 -6.94 -1.32 4.13
N LYS A 42 -7.46 -1.84 5.24
CA LYS A 42 -8.90 -1.88 5.51
C LYS A 42 -9.49 -0.51 5.84
N ASP A 43 -8.70 0.36 6.47
CA ASP A 43 -9.17 1.64 7.00
C ASP A 43 -8.91 2.77 6.01
N THR A 44 -7.78 2.71 5.29
CA THR A 44 -7.34 3.76 4.35
C THR A 44 -7.61 3.44 2.89
N LEU A 45 -7.92 2.17 2.56
CA LEU A 45 -8.06 1.66 1.18
C LEU A 45 -6.83 1.85 0.29
N LYS A 46 -5.68 2.18 0.90
CA LYS A 46 -4.40 2.30 0.20
C LYS A 46 -3.82 0.94 -0.12
N VAL A 47 -3.12 0.84 -1.24
CA VAL A 47 -2.36 -0.37 -1.59
C VAL A 47 -1.03 -0.34 -0.86
N VAL A 48 -0.80 -1.35 -0.03
CA VAL A 48 0.46 -1.62 0.66
C VAL A 48 1.17 -2.74 -0.08
N TYR A 49 2.28 -2.41 -0.74
CA TYR A 49 3.13 -3.39 -1.41
C TYR A 49 4.05 -4.06 -0.38
N THR A 50 4.09 -5.39 -0.35
CA THR A 50 4.83 -6.15 0.66
C THR A 50 5.89 -7.07 0.09
N THR A 51 5.82 -7.39 -1.20
CA THR A 51 6.67 -8.39 -1.82
C THR A 51 6.98 -8.01 -3.25
N ASP A 52 8.25 -7.81 -3.56
CA ASP A 52 8.78 -7.69 -4.91
C ASP A 52 9.30 -9.07 -5.34
N TYR A 53 8.84 -9.55 -6.48
CA TYR A 53 9.23 -10.85 -7.00
C TYR A 53 10.50 -10.69 -7.85
N PRO A 54 11.47 -11.62 -7.74
CA PRO A 54 12.71 -11.54 -8.50
C PRO A 54 12.46 -11.68 -10.00
N SER A 55 13.11 -10.84 -10.80
CA SER A 55 13.03 -10.87 -12.27
C SER A 55 14.03 -11.84 -12.91
N ASP A 56 15.07 -12.23 -12.18
CA ASP A 56 16.15 -13.12 -12.63
C ASP A 56 15.85 -14.61 -12.40
N THR A 57 14.75 -14.91 -11.70
CA THR A 57 14.37 -16.26 -11.32
C THR A 57 13.09 -16.66 -12.05
N PRO A 58 13.04 -17.83 -12.73
CA PRO A 58 11.81 -18.30 -13.37
C PRO A 58 10.68 -18.49 -12.35
N LEU A 59 9.66 -17.64 -12.45
CA LEU A 59 8.45 -17.75 -11.64
C LEU A 59 7.41 -18.63 -12.32
N ARG A 60 6.69 -19.41 -11.52
CA ARG A 60 5.51 -20.15 -11.98
C ARG A 60 4.29 -19.22 -11.92
N PRO A 61 3.38 -19.25 -12.92
CA PRO A 61 2.16 -18.47 -12.87
C PRO A 61 1.30 -18.86 -11.66
N ILE A 62 0.63 -17.86 -11.08
CA ILE A 62 -0.40 -18.04 -10.06
C ILE A 62 -1.75 -18.06 -10.77
N GLY A 63 -2.57 -19.08 -10.50
CA GLY A 63 -3.95 -19.16 -10.95
C GLY A 63 -4.90 -18.46 -9.98
N PHE A 64 -5.69 -17.51 -10.49
CA PHE A 64 -6.71 -16.81 -9.73
C PHE A 64 -8.10 -17.13 -10.25
N ARG A 65 -9.00 -17.60 -9.39
CA ARG A 65 -10.42 -17.72 -9.75
C ARG A 65 -11.01 -16.34 -10.03
N GLN A 66 -11.64 -16.16 -11.19
CA GLN A 66 -12.22 -14.88 -11.62
C GLN A 66 -13.33 -14.42 -10.69
N GLU A 67 -14.10 -15.34 -10.10
CA GLU A 67 -15.14 -15.02 -9.12
C GLU A 67 -14.60 -14.28 -7.87
N ASN A 68 -13.31 -14.45 -7.56
CA ASN A 68 -12.65 -13.81 -6.43
C ASN A 68 -11.96 -12.49 -6.83
N ILE A 69 -12.00 -12.10 -8.11
CA ILE A 69 -11.41 -10.87 -8.61
C ILE A 69 -12.44 -9.75 -8.50
N VAL A 70 -12.13 -8.73 -7.68
CA VAL A 70 -12.95 -7.53 -7.54
C VAL A 70 -12.75 -6.58 -8.72
N SER A 71 -11.49 -6.40 -9.15
CA SER A 71 -11.18 -5.53 -10.29
C SER A 71 -9.80 -5.80 -10.88
N ILE A 72 -9.65 -5.44 -12.16
CA ILE A 72 -8.39 -5.43 -12.89
C ILE A 72 -8.18 -4.03 -13.46
N SER A 73 -6.99 -3.47 -13.28
CA SER A 73 -6.61 -2.17 -13.85
C SER A 73 -5.22 -2.23 -14.48
N VAL A 74 -4.95 -1.31 -15.40
CA VAL A 74 -3.58 -1.05 -15.85
C VAL A 74 -2.76 -0.56 -14.66
N PHE A 75 -1.51 -0.99 -14.60
CA PHE A 75 -0.55 -0.58 -13.59
C PHE A 75 0.55 0.25 -14.23
N SER A 76 0.93 1.35 -13.59
CA SER A 76 2.06 2.19 -13.98
C SER A 76 3.00 2.34 -12.79
N GLU A 77 4.25 1.90 -12.96
CA GLU A 77 5.28 2.05 -11.92
C GLU A 77 5.57 3.53 -11.67
N GLU A 78 5.55 4.37 -12.72
CA GLU A 78 5.73 5.82 -12.58
C GLU A 78 4.67 6.44 -11.66
N VAL A 79 3.41 6.06 -11.83
CA VAL A 79 2.30 6.52 -10.98
C VAL A 79 2.49 6.02 -9.53
N ARG A 80 2.89 4.76 -9.35
CA ARG A 80 3.19 4.20 -8.01
C ARG A 80 4.31 4.99 -7.32
N GLU A 81 5.39 5.28 -8.02
CA GLU A 81 6.52 6.05 -7.48
C GLU A 81 6.12 7.50 -7.15
N ALA A 82 5.29 8.13 -7.99
CA ALA A 82 4.75 9.45 -7.69
C ALA A 82 3.94 9.47 -6.37
N PHE A 83 3.09 8.46 -6.15
CA PHE A 83 2.35 8.34 -4.89
C PHE A 83 3.24 8.10 -3.68
N LYS A 84 4.29 7.28 -3.81
CA LYS A 84 5.26 7.05 -2.72
C LYS A 84 5.93 8.35 -2.26
N ARG A 85 6.29 9.23 -3.21
CA ARG A 85 6.89 10.55 -2.90
C ARG A 85 5.93 11.42 -2.12
N VAL A 86 4.71 11.60 -2.62
CA VAL A 86 3.66 12.41 -1.96
C VAL A 86 3.34 11.89 -0.56
N ASP A 87 3.25 10.57 -0.39
CA ASP A 87 2.98 9.99 0.93
C ASP A 87 4.16 10.18 1.91
N SER A 88 5.40 10.12 1.41
CA SER A 88 6.61 10.37 2.22
C SER A 88 6.70 11.83 2.63
N GLU A 89 6.40 12.76 1.72
CA GLU A 89 6.35 14.20 1.98
C GLU A 89 5.30 14.53 3.05
N ARG A 90 4.08 14.00 2.88
CA ARG A 90 3.00 14.19 3.85
C ARG A 90 3.36 13.63 5.23
N ALA A 91 3.97 12.46 5.29
CA ALA A 91 4.46 11.88 6.55
C ALA A 91 5.54 12.75 7.21
N GLY A 92 6.45 13.32 6.41
CA GLY A 92 7.45 14.27 6.88
C GLY A 92 6.85 15.55 7.44
N GLU A 93 5.84 16.12 6.78
CA GLU A 93 5.11 17.29 7.24
C GLU A 93 4.34 17.02 8.55
N GLU A 94 3.68 15.88 8.65
CA GLU A 94 2.96 15.46 9.87
C GLU A 94 3.94 15.30 11.04
N ALA A 95 5.08 14.65 10.83
CA ALA A 95 6.13 14.51 11.84
C ALA A 95 6.75 15.87 12.26
N ALA A 96 6.95 16.78 11.31
CA ALA A 96 7.45 18.13 11.58
C ALA A 96 6.44 18.95 12.41
N LYS A 97 5.14 18.87 12.09
CA LYS A 97 4.07 19.50 12.87
C LYS A 97 4.01 18.95 14.29
N GLU A 98 4.11 17.63 14.44
CA GLU A 98 4.13 16.97 15.76
C GLU A 98 5.34 17.43 16.59
N LYS A 99 6.53 17.47 15.99
CA LYS A 99 7.74 17.96 16.66
C LYS A 99 7.59 19.42 17.08
N ALA A 100 7.12 20.29 16.19
CA ALA A 100 6.92 21.70 16.50
C ALA A 100 5.91 21.91 17.65
N ALA A 101 4.83 21.14 17.68
CA ALA A 101 3.86 21.17 18.77
C ALA A 101 4.48 20.74 20.12
N LYS A 102 5.29 19.68 20.11
CA LYS A 102 6.02 19.22 21.31
C LYS A 102 7.03 20.28 21.78
N ASP A 103 7.80 20.87 20.88
CA ASP A 103 8.79 21.89 21.21
C ASP A 103 8.11 23.16 21.80
N GLN A 104 6.96 23.56 21.25
CA GLN A 104 6.15 24.66 21.82
C GLN A 104 5.64 24.34 23.22
N LEU A 105 5.17 23.11 23.46
CA LEU A 105 4.71 22.69 24.78
C LEU A 105 5.85 22.70 25.80
N VAL A 106 7.02 22.18 25.44
CA VAL A 106 8.22 22.18 26.29
C VAL A 106 8.63 23.61 26.64
N LYS A 107 8.61 24.52 25.67
CA LYS A 107 8.89 25.94 25.90
C LYS A 107 7.90 26.56 26.90
N ALA A 108 6.60 26.35 26.70
CA ALA A 108 5.57 26.89 27.58
C ALA A 108 5.69 26.36 29.02
N ILE A 109 5.99 25.06 29.20
CA ILE A 109 6.23 24.48 30.52
C ILE A 109 7.46 25.11 31.17
N THR A 110 8.55 25.31 30.41
CA THR A 110 9.79 25.90 30.93
C THR A 110 9.58 27.34 31.40
N GLU A 111 8.85 28.14 30.62
CA GLU A 111 8.47 29.52 30.99
C GLU A 111 7.61 29.54 32.25
N LEU A 112 6.62 28.65 32.37
CA LEU A 112 5.78 28.55 33.57
C LEU A 112 6.60 28.19 34.82
N VAL A 113 7.52 27.22 34.70
CA VAL A 113 8.41 26.83 35.80
C VAL A 113 9.26 28.01 36.26
N ALA A 114 9.82 28.79 35.33
CA ALA A 114 10.61 29.97 35.67
C ALA A 114 9.79 31.03 36.41
N VAL A 115 8.54 31.28 35.98
CA VAL A 115 7.62 32.21 36.66
C VAL A 115 7.29 31.73 38.07
N VAL A 116 6.98 30.45 38.25
CA VAL A 116 6.68 29.88 39.58
C VAL A 116 7.89 29.98 40.51
N GLN A 117 9.09 29.68 40.02
CA GLN A 117 10.32 29.81 40.81
C GLN A 117 10.62 31.26 41.20
N ALA A 118 10.35 32.22 40.32
CA ALA A 118 10.53 33.64 40.61
C ALA A 118 9.53 34.13 41.68
N ALA A 119 8.30 33.62 41.68
CA ALA A 119 7.27 33.97 42.67
C ALA A 119 7.48 33.31 44.05
N GLN A 120 8.35 32.30 44.15
CA GLN A 120 8.72 31.63 45.40
C GLN A 120 9.95 32.25 46.10
N ARG A 121 10.53 33.32 45.53
CA ARG A 121 11.60 34.12 46.13
C ARG A 121 11.04 35.42 46.71
#